data_AF-A0A1G9TLL8-F1
#
_entry.id   AF-A0A1G9TLL8-F1
#
_cell.length_a   1.000
_cell.length_b   1.000
_cell.length_c   1.000
_cell.angle_alpha   90.00
_cell.angle_beta   90.00
_cell.angle_gamma   90.00
#
_symmetry.space_group_name_H-M   'P 1'
#
loop_
_entity.id
_entity.type
_entity.pdbx_description
1 polymer ?
#
loop_
_entity_poly.entity_id
_entity_poly.type
_entity_poly.pdbx_seq_one_letter_code
_entity_poly.pdbx_strand_id
1 'polypeptide(L)'
;MRKLLFLAAIGLLTIVLVVSDHVFPPPSDPDRESRTAIVALGDSTMSGEGAGAYEAGTDGEDGGNWCHRSREAEIMRISFEADQKINLACSGTNSEKLRNEQLPRLRAIAGSNQVLAIVVAVGANDDPRFSEILNKCFEAWGKRTDCTSSVAPEWTRRVRRMVPKVEATLNAIRQTMRDSGYLDSSYQLIVQSYAAPVSPKMPQSLQNLSGCPLRTADLEWVVEEAVPELSNGLRAAAGKVNARFLDLARAGEGHEACVGGDEPETEWFTRLTVDFDGLKDERRAPHALQESFHPNARGHEQIGRCLTEFLASDKRDGACVPRLDGSLGLNTES
;
A
#
# COMPACT_ATOMS: atom_id res chain seq x y z
N MET A 1 -52.63 31.07 21.21
CA MET A 1 -52.46 30.70 19.78
C MET A 1 -51.30 31.44 19.11
N ARG A 2 -51.26 32.78 19.09
CA ARG A 2 -50.17 33.56 18.45
C ARG A 2 -48.74 33.20 18.91
N LYS A 3 -48.52 32.95 20.21
CA LYS A 3 -47.20 32.55 20.75
C LYS A 3 -46.77 31.13 20.36
N LEU A 4 -47.71 30.20 20.15
CA LEU A 4 -47.39 28.83 19.69
C LEU A 4 -46.98 28.81 18.21
N LEU A 5 -47.62 29.63 17.38
CA LEU A 5 -47.28 29.78 15.96
C LEU A 5 -45.86 30.34 15.75
N PHE A 6 -45.44 31.28 16.59
CA PHE A 6 -44.08 31.83 16.55
C PHE A 6 -43.00 30.82 16.96
N LEU A 7 -43.25 30.01 18.00
CA LEU A 7 -42.31 28.97 18.43
C LEU A 7 -42.19 27.83 17.40
N ALA A 8 -43.31 27.45 16.77
CA ALA A 8 -43.30 26.46 15.68
C ALA A 8 -42.56 26.98 14.43
N ALA A 9 -42.72 28.26 14.09
CA ALA A 9 -42.02 28.88 12.98
C ALA A 9 -40.51 28.98 13.21
N ILE A 10 -40.07 29.29 14.44
CA ILE A 10 -38.64 29.31 14.80
C ILE A 10 -38.05 27.89 14.76
N GLY A 11 -38.79 26.89 15.26
CA GLY A 11 -38.37 25.49 15.21
C GLY A 11 -38.27 24.92 13.78
N LEU A 12 -39.18 25.31 12.89
CA LEU A 12 -39.06 24.96 11.46
C LEU A 12 -37.88 25.67 10.79
N LEU A 13 -37.64 26.94 11.11
CA LEU A 13 -36.56 27.71 10.51
C LEU A 13 -35.18 27.20 10.95
N THR A 14 -35.03 26.75 12.20
CA THR A 14 -33.80 26.11 12.68
C THR A 14 -33.58 24.74 12.04
N ILE A 15 -34.62 23.93 11.84
CA ILE A 15 -34.50 22.65 11.11
C ILE A 15 -34.10 22.90 9.65
N VAL A 16 -34.72 23.87 8.97
CA VAL A 16 -34.39 24.20 7.57
C VAL A 16 -32.96 24.74 7.45
N LEU A 17 -32.50 25.58 8.39
CA LEU A 17 -31.13 26.09 8.38
C LEU A 17 -30.08 25.01 8.70
N VAL A 18 -30.38 24.08 9.61
CA VAL A 18 -29.49 22.93 9.90
C VAL A 18 -29.42 21.95 8.72
N VAL A 19 -30.51 21.77 7.96
CA VAL A 19 -30.54 20.88 6.79
C VAL A 19 -29.96 21.55 5.53
N SER A 20 -30.01 22.88 5.42
CA SER A 20 -29.56 23.61 4.21
C SER A 20 -28.04 23.78 4.11
N ASP A 21 -27.30 23.65 5.21
CA ASP A 21 -25.82 23.69 5.22
C ASP A 21 -25.19 22.31 4.95
N HIS A 22 -26.00 21.25 4.84
CA HIS A 22 -25.54 19.98 4.32
C HIS A 22 -25.45 20.10 2.80
N VAL A 23 -24.23 20.24 2.28
CA VAL A 23 -23.95 19.96 0.88
C VAL A 23 -24.46 18.54 0.61
N PHE A 24 -25.64 18.43 0.01
CA PHE A 24 -26.14 17.13 -0.42
C PHE A 24 -25.09 16.58 -1.38
N PRO A 25 -24.53 15.40 -1.10
CA PRO A 25 -23.61 14.81 -2.04
C PRO A 25 -24.32 14.66 -3.39
N PRO A 26 -23.60 14.89 -4.51
CA PRO A 26 -24.21 14.74 -5.82
C PRO A 26 -24.87 13.37 -5.91
N PRO A 27 -26.07 13.27 -6.52
CA PRO A 27 -26.77 12.00 -6.64
C PRO A 27 -25.83 10.95 -7.26
N SER A 28 -25.79 9.76 -6.67
CA SER A 28 -25.09 8.62 -7.27
C SER A 28 -25.73 8.25 -8.60
N ASP A 29 -24.94 7.64 -9.49
CA ASP A 29 -25.45 7.10 -10.76
C ASP A 29 -26.59 6.09 -10.51
N PRO A 30 -27.74 6.17 -11.21
CA PRO A 30 -28.87 5.25 -11.04
C PRO A 30 -28.52 3.77 -11.04
N ASP A 31 -27.51 3.38 -11.83
CA ASP A 31 -27.10 1.98 -11.98
C ASP A 31 -25.86 1.63 -11.13
N ARG A 32 -25.45 2.50 -10.20
CA ARG A 32 -24.28 2.29 -9.33
C ARG A 32 -24.31 0.94 -8.63
N GLU A 33 -25.45 0.57 -8.05
CA GLU A 33 -25.60 -0.66 -7.26
C GLU A 33 -25.50 -1.94 -8.11
N SER A 34 -25.48 -1.82 -9.45
CA SER A 34 -25.30 -2.95 -10.37
C SER A 34 -23.85 -3.16 -10.81
N ARG A 35 -22.92 -2.27 -10.44
CA ARG A 35 -21.50 -2.30 -10.85
C ARG A 35 -20.61 -2.36 -9.62
N THR A 36 -20.09 -3.54 -9.31
CA THR A 36 -19.24 -3.77 -8.14
C THR A 36 -17.78 -3.45 -8.41
N ALA A 37 -17.09 -2.86 -7.44
CA ALA A 37 -15.68 -2.51 -7.56
C ALA A 37 -14.87 -2.84 -6.30
N ILE A 38 -13.62 -3.23 -6.50
CA ILE A 38 -12.58 -3.28 -5.46
C ILE A 38 -11.50 -2.29 -5.84
N VAL A 39 -11.08 -1.46 -4.88
CA VAL A 39 -10.16 -0.35 -5.12
C VAL A 39 -8.90 -0.49 -4.29
N ALA A 40 -7.74 -0.44 -4.95
CA ALA A 40 -6.44 -0.33 -4.31
C ALA A 40 -6.00 1.14 -4.23
N LEU A 41 -5.52 1.55 -3.06
CA LEU A 41 -4.90 2.85 -2.80
C LEU A 41 -3.53 2.60 -2.16
N GLY A 42 -2.57 3.47 -2.42
CA GLY A 42 -1.28 3.33 -1.77
C GLY A 42 -0.09 3.75 -2.60
N ASP A 43 1.05 3.21 -2.19
CA ASP A 43 2.36 3.52 -2.77
C ASP A 43 2.84 2.49 -3.79
N SER A 44 4.16 2.40 -3.97
CA SER A 44 4.82 1.56 -4.98
C SER A 44 4.44 0.09 -4.84
N THR A 45 4.35 -0.41 -3.61
CA THR A 45 4.07 -1.82 -3.32
C THR A 45 2.63 -2.23 -3.62
N MET A 46 1.69 -1.28 -3.68
CA MET A 46 0.32 -1.51 -4.14
C MET A 46 0.17 -1.19 -5.63
N SER A 47 0.94 -0.23 -6.15
CA SER A 47 0.91 0.15 -7.57
C SER A 47 1.39 -0.97 -8.48
N GLY A 48 2.34 -1.77 -8.03
CA GLY A 48 2.96 -2.82 -8.85
C GLY A 48 4.36 -2.50 -9.34
N GLU A 49 5.06 -1.55 -8.70
CA GLU A 49 6.48 -1.30 -8.98
C GLU A 49 7.29 -2.59 -8.84
N GLY A 50 8.22 -2.86 -9.76
CA GLY A 50 8.95 -4.13 -9.85
C GLY A 50 8.21 -5.29 -10.54
N ALA A 51 6.89 -5.18 -10.77
CA ALA A 51 6.13 -6.23 -11.44
C ALA A 51 6.13 -6.14 -12.98
N GLY A 52 6.67 -5.05 -13.54
CA GLY A 52 6.60 -4.74 -14.97
C GLY A 52 5.18 -4.56 -15.47
N ALA A 53 4.94 -4.75 -16.78
CA ALA A 53 3.62 -4.68 -17.42
C ALA A 53 2.79 -3.44 -17.01
N TYR A 54 3.46 -2.29 -16.96
CA TYR A 54 2.84 -1.03 -16.56
C TYR A 54 1.75 -0.59 -17.53
N GLU A 55 0.68 -0.02 -16.99
CA GLU A 55 -0.30 0.72 -17.76
C GLU A 55 0.41 1.83 -18.54
N ALA A 56 0.07 1.96 -19.82
CA ALA A 56 0.64 2.97 -20.70
C ALA A 56 0.50 4.38 -20.09
N GLY A 57 1.60 5.13 -20.08
CA GLY A 57 1.65 6.48 -19.52
C GLY A 57 1.76 6.51 -17.99
N THR A 58 2.16 5.40 -17.36
CA THR A 58 2.45 5.33 -15.92
C THR A 58 3.89 4.96 -15.60
N ASP A 59 4.71 4.71 -16.62
CA ASP A 59 6.14 4.36 -16.56
C ASP A 59 6.99 5.54 -17.07
N GLY A 60 6.55 6.77 -16.79
CA GLY A 60 7.35 7.95 -17.06
C GLY A 60 7.76 8.15 -18.51
N GLU A 61 7.04 7.56 -19.47
CA GLU A 61 7.42 7.53 -20.89
C GLU A 61 7.57 8.95 -21.46
N ASP A 62 6.71 9.87 -21.02
CA ASP A 62 6.76 11.30 -21.37
C ASP A 62 7.46 12.18 -20.32
N GLY A 63 8.12 11.57 -19.32
CA GLY A 63 8.73 12.25 -18.16
C GLY A 63 7.73 12.77 -17.13
N GLY A 64 6.47 12.34 -17.22
CA GLY A 64 5.37 12.82 -16.39
C GLY A 64 4.99 11.87 -15.25
N ASN A 65 4.06 10.96 -15.54
CA ASN A 65 3.44 10.08 -14.56
C ASN A 65 4.30 8.83 -14.30
N TRP A 66 4.84 8.74 -13.08
CA TRP A 66 5.70 7.64 -12.60
C TRP A 66 4.98 6.76 -11.56
N CYS A 67 3.65 6.62 -11.70
CA CYS A 67 2.90 5.84 -10.72
C CYS A 67 3.19 4.34 -10.77
N HIS A 68 3.76 3.82 -11.87
CA HIS A 68 4.07 2.40 -12.05
C HIS A 68 2.88 1.48 -11.73
N ARG A 69 1.72 1.79 -12.31
CA ARG A 69 0.53 0.95 -12.13
C ARG A 69 0.66 -0.29 -13.01
N SER A 70 0.99 -1.41 -12.39
CA SER A 70 1.15 -2.68 -13.09
C SER A 70 -0.18 -3.42 -13.26
N ARG A 71 -0.35 -4.06 -14.41
CA ARG A 71 -1.41 -5.06 -14.63
C ARG A 71 -1.16 -6.37 -13.87
N GLU A 72 0.04 -6.55 -13.34
CA GLU A 72 0.44 -7.66 -12.48
C GLU A 72 0.31 -7.33 -10.97
N ALA A 73 -0.09 -6.11 -10.61
CA ALA A 73 -0.27 -5.72 -9.21
C ALA A 73 -1.26 -6.62 -8.45
N GLU A 74 -1.06 -6.78 -7.14
CA GLU A 74 -1.79 -7.75 -6.30
C GLU A 74 -3.31 -7.63 -6.41
N ILE A 75 -3.82 -6.40 -6.53
CA ILE A 75 -5.25 -6.13 -6.62
C ILE A 75 -5.85 -6.69 -7.91
N MET A 76 -5.05 -6.80 -8.98
CA MET A 76 -5.43 -7.39 -10.25
C MET A 76 -5.37 -8.92 -10.21
N ARG A 77 -4.64 -9.48 -9.22
CA ARG A 77 -4.38 -10.92 -9.06
C ARG A 77 -5.34 -11.60 -8.08
N ILE A 78 -6.16 -10.84 -7.35
CA ILE A 78 -7.13 -11.43 -6.41
C ILE A 78 -8.18 -12.27 -7.15
N SER A 79 -8.66 -13.34 -6.51
CA SER A 79 -9.81 -14.14 -6.96
C SER A 79 -11.03 -13.86 -6.10
N PHE A 80 -11.49 -12.60 -6.12
CA PHE A 80 -12.70 -12.13 -5.45
C PHE A 80 -13.66 -11.53 -6.47
N GLU A 81 -14.94 -11.91 -6.41
CA GLU A 81 -15.96 -11.51 -7.37
C GLU A 81 -16.27 -10.01 -7.26
N ALA A 82 -15.95 -9.28 -8.33
CA ALA A 82 -16.32 -7.89 -8.56
C ALA A 82 -16.23 -7.60 -10.07
N ASP A 83 -17.10 -6.72 -10.58
CA ASP A 83 -17.09 -6.33 -12.00
C ASP A 83 -15.79 -5.60 -12.36
N GLN A 84 -15.20 -4.88 -11.40
CA GLN A 84 -13.97 -4.12 -11.59
C GLN A 84 -12.99 -4.28 -10.43
N LYS A 85 -11.71 -4.42 -10.77
CA LYS A 85 -10.56 -4.30 -9.86
C LYS A 85 -9.77 -3.08 -10.32
N ILE A 86 -9.69 -2.07 -9.46
CA ILE A 86 -9.17 -0.75 -9.84
C ILE A 86 -7.94 -0.43 -9.01
N ASN A 87 -6.82 -0.21 -9.68
CA ASN A 87 -5.59 0.24 -9.05
C ASN A 87 -5.48 1.77 -9.15
N LEU A 88 -5.62 2.47 -8.02
CA LEU A 88 -5.36 3.91 -7.91
C LEU A 88 -4.02 4.22 -7.25
N ALA A 89 -3.28 3.21 -6.78
CA ALA A 89 -1.99 3.40 -6.14
C ALA A 89 -0.97 4.02 -7.11
N CYS A 90 0.07 4.60 -6.52
CA CYS A 90 1.07 5.35 -7.25
C CYS A 90 2.40 5.32 -6.52
N SER A 91 3.47 4.93 -7.20
CA SER A 91 4.81 4.94 -6.64
C SER A 91 5.22 6.29 -6.04
N GLY A 92 5.99 6.24 -4.95
CA GLY A 92 6.43 7.41 -4.18
C GLY A 92 5.31 8.17 -3.44
N THR A 93 4.12 7.60 -3.34
CA THR A 93 3.00 8.16 -2.57
C THR A 93 3.27 8.04 -1.07
N ASN A 94 3.10 9.15 -0.34
CA ASN A 94 2.98 9.16 1.12
C ASN A 94 1.54 9.50 1.54
N SER A 95 1.26 9.56 2.85
CA SER A 95 -0.09 9.81 3.35
C SER A 95 -0.71 11.11 2.83
N GLU A 96 0.07 12.18 2.68
CA GLU A 96 -0.42 13.46 2.16
C GLU A 96 -0.75 13.39 0.67
N LYS A 97 0.16 12.85 -0.15
CA LYS A 97 -0.07 12.67 -1.58
C LYS A 97 -1.28 11.79 -1.86
N LEU A 98 -1.47 10.70 -1.11
CA LEU A 98 -2.64 9.82 -1.27
C LEU A 98 -3.94 10.61 -1.11
N ARG A 99 -4.03 11.45 -0.06
CA ARG A 99 -5.20 12.29 0.18
C ARG A 99 -5.49 13.25 -0.96
N ASN A 100 -4.45 13.83 -1.56
CA ASN A 100 -4.58 14.84 -2.61
C ASN A 100 -4.85 14.22 -3.99
N GLU A 101 -4.24 13.08 -4.30
CA GLU A 101 -4.18 12.54 -5.66
C GLU A 101 -5.11 11.34 -5.88
N GLN A 102 -5.28 10.48 -4.87
CA GLN A 102 -6.04 9.23 -5.00
C GLN A 102 -7.48 9.35 -4.52
N LEU A 103 -7.75 10.13 -3.45
CA LEU A 103 -9.13 10.28 -2.93
C LEU A 103 -10.10 10.96 -3.89
N PRO A 104 -9.72 11.98 -4.70
CA PRO A 104 -10.62 12.51 -5.71
C PRO A 104 -11.07 11.44 -6.72
N ARG A 105 -10.16 10.54 -7.10
CA ARG A 105 -10.47 9.41 -8.01
C ARG A 105 -11.33 8.36 -7.32
N LEU A 106 -11.06 8.05 -6.04
CA LEU A 106 -11.93 7.18 -5.24
C LEU A 106 -13.37 7.74 -5.18
N ARG A 107 -13.53 9.05 -4.95
CA ARG A 107 -14.86 9.69 -4.93
C ARG A 107 -15.61 9.49 -6.25
N ALA A 108 -14.94 9.64 -7.39
CA ALA A 108 -15.54 9.41 -8.70
C ALA A 108 -15.97 7.95 -8.90
N ILE A 109 -15.15 6.99 -8.48
CA ILE A 109 -15.48 5.55 -8.51
C ILE A 109 -16.67 5.26 -7.61
N ALA A 110 -16.66 5.76 -6.36
CA ALA A 110 -17.71 5.56 -5.38
C ALA A 110 -19.06 6.17 -5.82
N GLY A 111 -19.04 7.24 -6.62
CA GLY A 111 -20.24 7.82 -7.23
C GLY A 111 -20.89 6.95 -8.32
N SER A 112 -20.15 6.02 -8.92
CA SER A 112 -20.55 5.27 -10.12
C SER A 112 -20.52 3.74 -9.97
N ASN A 113 -19.91 3.22 -8.91
CA ASN A 113 -19.82 1.79 -8.61
C ASN A 113 -20.24 1.56 -7.16
N GLN A 114 -20.69 0.35 -6.83
CA GLN A 114 -20.78 -0.21 -5.50
C GLN A 114 -19.40 -0.76 -5.07
N VAL A 115 -18.69 -0.03 -4.23
CA VAL A 115 -17.37 -0.42 -3.74
C VAL A 115 -17.54 -1.47 -2.65
N LEU A 116 -17.01 -2.67 -2.87
CA LEU A 116 -17.06 -3.80 -1.94
C LEU A 116 -15.90 -3.79 -0.96
N ALA A 117 -14.72 -3.37 -1.41
CA ALA A 117 -13.52 -3.30 -0.60
C ALA A 117 -12.55 -2.20 -1.08
N ILE A 118 -11.83 -1.63 -0.12
CA ILE A 118 -10.72 -0.71 -0.32
C ILE A 118 -9.50 -1.28 0.40
N VAL A 119 -8.42 -1.52 -0.33
CA VAL A 119 -7.16 -2.03 0.20
C VAL A 119 -6.12 -0.91 0.14
N VAL A 120 -5.46 -0.64 1.27
CA VAL A 120 -4.58 0.51 1.45
C VAL A 120 -3.19 0.06 1.89
N ALA A 121 -2.15 0.38 1.11
CA ALA A 121 -0.75 0.28 1.54
C ALA A 121 -0.09 1.67 1.51
N VAL A 122 0.04 2.30 2.67
CA VAL A 122 0.67 3.63 2.79
C VAL A 122 1.35 3.77 4.15
N GLY A 123 2.46 4.49 4.21
CA GLY A 123 3.18 4.76 5.47
C GLY A 123 4.69 4.66 5.35
N ALA A 124 5.21 3.76 4.50
CA ALA A 124 6.66 3.57 4.34
C ALA A 124 7.36 4.83 3.80
N ASN A 125 6.67 5.61 2.97
CA ASN A 125 7.14 6.87 2.40
C ASN A 125 6.85 8.11 3.28
N ASP A 126 6.22 7.95 4.45
CA ASP A 126 6.04 9.05 5.42
C ASP A 126 7.35 9.29 6.20
N ASP A 127 7.31 9.31 7.53
CA ASP A 127 8.49 9.47 8.37
C ASP A 127 9.51 8.31 8.33
N PRO A 128 9.11 7.03 8.13
CA PRO A 128 10.03 5.92 7.97
C PRO A 128 11.06 6.17 6.87
N ARG A 129 10.61 6.69 5.71
CA ARG A 129 11.42 6.94 4.51
C ARG A 129 12.19 5.69 4.09
N PHE A 130 11.47 4.57 3.94
CA PHE A 130 12.06 3.24 3.77
C PHE A 130 13.04 3.16 2.59
N SER A 131 12.70 3.78 1.45
CA SER A 131 13.56 3.87 0.27
C SER A 131 14.86 4.66 0.53
N GLU A 132 14.84 5.70 1.39
CA GLU A 132 16.07 6.37 1.82
C GLU A 132 16.97 5.47 2.68
N ILE A 133 16.37 4.57 3.47
CA ILE A 133 17.13 3.60 4.28
C ILE A 133 17.81 2.59 3.36
N LEU A 134 17.09 2.02 2.38
CA LEU A 134 17.68 1.11 1.40
C LEU A 134 18.85 1.78 0.65
N ASN A 135 18.68 3.02 0.20
CA ASN A 135 19.77 3.78 -0.44
C ASN A 135 20.98 3.96 0.47
N LYS A 136 20.76 4.28 1.75
CA LYS A 136 21.85 4.39 2.74
C LYS A 136 22.56 3.06 2.96
N CYS A 137 21.83 1.95 2.99
CA CYS A 137 22.42 0.61 3.15
C CYS A 137 23.20 0.18 1.91
N PHE A 138 22.71 0.49 0.71
CA PHE A 138 23.44 0.32 -0.54
C PHE A 138 24.76 1.12 -0.55
N GLU A 139 24.72 2.41 -0.18
CA GLU A 139 25.92 3.22 -0.08
C GLU A 139 26.91 2.72 0.98
N ALA A 140 26.39 2.31 2.15
CA ALA A 140 27.19 1.78 3.24
C ALA A 140 27.88 0.46 2.84
N TRP A 141 27.19 -0.42 2.12
CA TRP A 141 27.78 -1.62 1.54
C TRP A 141 28.98 -1.28 0.64
N GLY A 142 28.84 -0.31 -0.27
CA GLY A 142 29.92 0.14 -1.15
C GLY A 142 31.11 0.75 -0.39
N LYS A 143 30.84 1.47 0.71
CA LYS A 143 31.85 2.05 1.61
C LYS A 143 32.42 1.05 2.61
N ARG A 144 31.90 -0.19 2.66
CA ARG A 144 32.22 -1.21 3.66
C ARG A 144 31.97 -0.74 5.11
N THR A 145 30.94 0.07 5.31
CA THR A 145 30.44 0.56 6.61
C THR A 145 29.02 0.06 6.85
N ASP A 146 28.42 0.27 8.02
CA ASP A 146 27.02 -0.12 8.29
C ASP A 146 26.07 1.05 8.06
N CYS A 147 24.80 0.74 7.77
CA CYS A 147 23.74 1.74 7.78
C CYS A 147 22.95 1.72 9.09
N THR A 148 22.85 0.56 9.74
CA THR A 148 22.01 0.35 10.93
C THR A 148 22.34 1.30 12.07
N SER A 149 23.61 1.56 12.38
CA SER A 149 23.98 2.46 13.49
C SER A 149 23.46 3.89 13.29
N SER A 150 23.25 4.31 12.04
CA SER A 150 22.72 5.64 11.72
C SER A 150 21.19 5.71 11.66
N VAL A 151 20.52 4.57 11.46
CA VAL A 151 19.07 4.51 11.18
C VAL A 151 18.29 3.99 12.39
N ALA A 152 18.73 2.88 12.98
CA ALA A 152 18.03 2.18 14.06
C ALA A 152 17.69 3.09 15.26
N PRO A 153 18.57 4.00 15.73
CA PRO A 153 18.26 4.84 16.91
C PRO A 153 17.07 5.78 16.73
N GLU A 154 16.71 6.13 15.49
CA GLU A 154 15.57 7.00 15.15
C GLU A 154 14.34 6.22 14.68
N TRP A 155 14.47 4.92 14.39
CA TRP A 155 13.46 4.14 13.67
C TRP A 155 12.11 4.16 14.38
N THR A 156 12.09 3.80 15.67
CA THR A 156 10.88 3.86 16.50
C THR A 156 10.22 5.24 16.50
N ARG A 157 11.02 6.32 16.56
CA ARG A 157 10.48 7.68 16.52
C ARG A 157 9.86 8.00 15.16
N ARG A 158 10.46 7.54 14.06
CA ARG A 158 9.91 7.70 12.71
C ARG A 158 8.59 6.95 12.55
N VAL A 159 8.53 5.68 12.94
CA VAL A 159 7.30 4.87 12.87
C VAL A 159 6.19 5.54 13.69
N ARG A 160 6.48 5.99 14.92
CA ARG A 160 5.49 6.70 15.76
C ARG A 160 4.95 7.98 15.11
N ARG A 161 5.76 8.72 14.35
CA ARG A 161 5.31 9.92 13.62
C ARG A 161 4.49 9.61 12.36
N MET A 162 4.70 8.45 11.74
CA MET A 162 3.86 7.96 10.63
C MET A 162 2.45 7.61 11.08
N VAL A 163 2.28 6.94 12.23
CA VAL A 163 0.96 6.47 12.71
C VAL A 163 -0.17 7.52 12.59
N PRO A 164 -0.05 8.75 13.13
CA PRO A 164 -1.11 9.74 13.01
C PRO A 164 -1.36 10.22 11.57
N LYS A 165 -0.36 10.17 10.68
CA LYS A 165 -0.51 10.55 9.27
C LYS A 165 -1.35 9.51 8.51
N VAL A 166 -1.06 8.23 8.73
CA VAL A 166 -1.83 7.11 8.17
C VAL A 166 -3.25 7.11 8.72
N GLU A 167 -3.43 7.29 10.04
CA GLU A 167 -4.74 7.44 10.67
C GLU A 167 -5.57 8.55 10.03
N ALA A 168 -4.99 9.75 9.84
CA ALA A 168 -5.66 10.86 9.18
C ALA A 168 -6.07 10.53 7.74
N THR A 169 -5.23 9.79 7.00
CA THR A 169 -5.55 9.32 5.65
C THR A 169 -6.71 8.31 5.63
N LEU A 170 -6.71 7.34 6.55
CA LEU A 170 -7.80 6.37 6.63
C LEU A 170 -9.13 7.03 7.04
N ASN A 171 -9.10 8.01 7.94
CA ASN A 171 -10.26 8.84 8.25
C ASN A 171 -10.75 9.64 7.03
N ALA A 172 -9.84 10.17 6.21
CA ALA A 172 -10.19 10.86 4.98
C ALA A 172 -10.81 9.91 3.93
N ILE A 173 -10.37 8.65 3.87
CA ILE A 173 -11.01 7.61 3.05
C ILE A 173 -12.44 7.37 3.55
N ARG A 174 -12.62 7.14 4.86
CA ARG A 174 -13.96 6.97 5.45
C ARG A 174 -14.87 8.15 5.12
N GLN A 175 -14.37 9.37 5.30
CA GLN A 175 -15.12 10.58 4.97
C GLN A 175 -15.48 10.65 3.48
N THR A 176 -14.53 10.36 2.58
CA THR A 176 -14.77 10.33 1.12
C THR A 176 -15.87 9.34 0.75
N MET A 177 -15.90 8.18 1.39
CA MET A 177 -16.93 7.17 1.17
C MET A 177 -18.30 7.60 1.74
N ARG A 178 -18.35 8.20 2.93
CA ARG A 178 -19.59 8.75 3.51
C ARG A 178 -20.15 9.90 2.67
N ASP A 179 -19.28 10.80 2.21
CA ASP A 179 -19.63 11.84 1.24
C ASP A 179 -20.15 11.26 -0.08
N SER A 180 -19.86 9.98 -0.36
CA SER A 180 -20.39 9.26 -1.53
C SER A 180 -21.58 8.37 -1.17
N GLY A 181 -22.20 8.55 0.01
CA GLY A 181 -23.39 7.82 0.45
C GLY A 181 -23.15 6.41 1.00
N TYR A 182 -21.91 6.02 1.27
CA TYR A 182 -21.61 4.72 1.87
C TYR A 182 -21.72 4.75 3.39
N LEU A 183 -22.25 3.66 3.95
CA LEU A 183 -22.06 3.34 5.36
C LEU A 183 -20.68 2.69 5.56
N ASP A 184 -20.01 2.96 6.68
CA ASP A 184 -18.71 2.34 6.97
C ASP A 184 -18.77 0.80 6.99
N SER A 185 -19.95 0.21 7.24
CA SER A 185 -20.22 -1.23 7.24
C SER A 185 -20.56 -1.81 5.86
N SER A 186 -20.76 -0.98 4.83
CA SER A 186 -21.15 -1.42 3.49
C SER A 186 -19.98 -1.87 2.60
N TYR A 187 -18.75 -1.64 3.05
CA TYR A 187 -17.52 -2.04 2.36
C TYR A 187 -16.44 -2.41 3.37
N GLN A 188 -15.46 -3.19 2.92
CA GLN A 188 -14.28 -3.52 3.70
C GLN A 188 -13.23 -2.41 3.55
N LEU A 189 -12.65 -1.93 4.65
CA LEU A 189 -11.45 -1.10 4.63
C LEU A 189 -10.30 -1.92 5.21
N ILE A 190 -9.30 -2.23 4.39
CA ILE A 190 -8.15 -3.06 4.74
C ILE A 190 -6.88 -2.20 4.66
N VAL A 191 -6.07 -2.25 5.71
CA VAL A 191 -4.72 -1.71 5.73
C VAL A 191 -3.75 -2.87 5.62
N GLN A 192 -2.92 -2.86 4.59
CA GLN A 192 -1.89 -3.86 4.36
C GLN A 192 -0.53 -3.31 4.79
N SER A 193 0.29 -4.14 5.43
CA SER A 193 1.68 -3.78 5.78
C SER A 193 2.65 -4.11 4.63
N TYR A 194 3.95 -4.13 4.93
CA TYR A 194 5.03 -4.34 3.96
C TYR A 194 5.82 -5.59 4.32
N ALA A 195 6.35 -6.26 3.30
CA ALA A 195 7.29 -7.37 3.47
C ALA A 195 8.74 -6.89 3.51
N ALA A 196 9.62 -7.65 4.14
CA ALA A 196 11.07 -7.46 3.97
C ALA A 196 11.49 -8.02 2.60
N PRO A 197 12.04 -7.19 1.69
CA PRO A 197 12.29 -7.62 0.32
C PRO A 197 13.60 -8.39 0.13
N VAL A 198 14.51 -8.35 1.11
CA VAL A 198 15.82 -9.01 1.07
C VAL A 198 16.10 -9.66 2.42
N SER A 199 16.67 -10.87 2.40
CA SER A 199 16.95 -11.66 3.59
C SER A 199 18.43 -11.63 3.97
N PRO A 200 18.81 -11.62 5.27
CA PRO A 200 20.19 -11.86 5.69
C PRO A 200 20.68 -13.27 5.31
N LYS A 201 19.77 -14.18 4.97
CA LYS A 201 20.03 -15.58 4.58
C LYS A 201 20.43 -15.75 3.11
N MET A 202 20.49 -14.66 2.33
CA MET A 202 20.91 -14.75 0.92
C MET A 202 22.35 -15.28 0.76
N PRO A 203 22.66 -16.01 -0.33
CA PRO A 203 24.02 -16.46 -0.60
C PRO A 203 25.03 -15.31 -0.65
N GLN A 204 26.21 -15.50 -0.05
CA GLN A 204 27.27 -14.49 -0.07
C GLN A 204 27.71 -14.11 -1.49
N SER A 205 27.63 -15.06 -2.44
CA SER A 205 27.93 -14.84 -3.85
C SER A 205 27.02 -13.82 -4.54
N LEU A 206 25.84 -13.52 -3.98
CA LEU A 206 24.90 -12.53 -4.50
C LEU A 206 24.93 -11.20 -3.74
N GLN A 207 25.81 -11.03 -2.74
CA GLN A 207 25.99 -9.77 -2.02
C GLN A 207 26.84 -8.77 -2.80
N ASN A 208 26.45 -8.48 -4.04
CA ASN A 208 27.15 -7.57 -4.96
C ASN A 208 26.18 -6.95 -5.97
N LEU A 209 26.71 -6.13 -6.89
CA LEU A 209 25.93 -5.39 -7.89
C LEU A 209 25.21 -6.29 -8.92
N SER A 210 25.46 -7.59 -8.95
CA SER A 210 24.72 -8.57 -9.77
C SER A 210 23.48 -9.13 -9.06
N GLY A 211 23.27 -8.76 -7.79
CA GLY A 211 22.19 -9.26 -6.96
C GLY A 211 21.75 -8.23 -5.92
N CYS A 212 22.14 -8.44 -4.67
CA CYS A 212 21.66 -7.68 -3.52
C CYS A 212 22.86 -7.10 -2.74
N PRO A 213 23.38 -5.93 -3.15
CA PRO A 213 24.53 -5.28 -2.53
C PRO A 213 24.18 -4.64 -1.17
N LEU A 214 23.85 -5.49 -0.19
CA LEU A 214 23.44 -5.14 1.16
C LEU A 214 24.19 -6.03 2.15
N ARG A 215 24.55 -5.50 3.32
CA ARG A 215 25.26 -6.26 4.34
C ARG A 215 24.30 -7.14 5.13
N THR A 216 24.71 -8.37 5.42
CA THR A 216 23.94 -9.31 6.28
C THR A 216 23.50 -8.67 7.61
N ALA A 217 24.42 -8.03 8.34
CA ALA A 217 24.10 -7.43 9.64
C ALA A 217 23.10 -6.26 9.55
N ASP A 218 23.08 -5.52 8.44
CA ASP A 218 22.09 -4.48 8.22
C ASP A 218 20.71 -5.11 7.93
N LEU A 219 20.67 -6.23 7.19
CA LEU A 219 19.46 -6.97 6.88
C LEU A 219 18.86 -7.72 8.08
N GLU A 220 19.68 -8.20 9.00
CA GLU A 220 19.22 -8.79 10.27
C GLU A 220 18.34 -7.78 11.01
N TRP A 221 18.81 -6.54 11.18
CA TRP A 221 18.02 -5.47 11.78
C TRP A 221 16.73 -5.16 10.99
N VAL A 222 16.79 -5.14 9.66
CA VAL A 222 15.60 -4.86 8.82
C VAL A 222 14.50 -5.90 9.04
N VAL A 223 14.87 -7.19 9.02
CA VAL A 223 13.93 -8.31 9.12
C VAL A 223 13.43 -8.51 10.55
N GLU A 224 14.31 -8.37 11.55
CA GLU A 224 13.97 -8.69 12.94
C GLU A 224 13.32 -7.52 13.70
N GLU A 225 13.64 -6.28 13.32
CA GLU A 225 13.16 -5.09 14.03
C GLU A 225 12.41 -4.13 13.12
N ALA A 226 13.00 -3.73 11.99
CA ALA A 226 12.51 -2.57 11.26
C ALA A 226 11.12 -2.82 10.65
N VAL A 227 10.98 -3.88 9.85
CA VAL A 227 9.72 -4.26 9.20
C VAL A 227 8.64 -4.66 10.22
N PRO A 228 8.92 -5.48 11.25
CA PRO A 228 7.95 -5.76 12.31
C PRO A 228 7.46 -4.49 13.03
N GLU A 229 8.34 -3.55 13.36
CA GLU A 229 7.93 -2.30 14.00
C GLU A 229 7.06 -1.42 13.08
N LEU A 230 7.41 -1.32 11.79
CA LEU A 230 6.57 -0.63 10.79
C LEU A 230 5.18 -1.28 10.70
N SER A 231 5.12 -2.61 10.61
CA SER A 231 3.86 -3.36 10.57
C SER A 231 3.00 -3.09 11.80
N ASN A 232 3.60 -3.12 13.00
CA ASN A 232 2.90 -2.79 14.24
C ASN A 232 2.37 -1.35 14.28
N GLY A 233 3.12 -0.39 13.74
CA GLY A 233 2.66 1.00 13.59
C GLY A 233 1.42 1.12 12.68
N LEU A 234 1.42 0.39 11.56
CA LEU A 234 0.29 0.36 10.63
C LEU A 234 -0.92 -0.35 11.22
N ARG A 235 -0.71 -1.47 11.93
CA ARG A 235 -1.75 -2.17 12.71
C ARG A 235 -2.41 -1.23 13.71
N ALA A 236 -1.61 -0.44 14.43
CA ALA A 236 -2.13 0.56 15.36
C ALA A 236 -2.96 1.64 14.64
N ALA A 237 -2.50 2.16 13.51
CA ALA A 237 -3.26 3.14 12.71
C ALA A 237 -4.60 2.56 12.20
N ALA A 238 -4.58 1.32 11.70
CA ALA A 238 -5.78 0.61 11.24
C ALA A 238 -6.82 0.42 12.36
N GLY A 239 -6.36 0.04 13.55
CA GLY A 239 -7.19 -0.16 14.73
C GLY A 239 -7.93 1.11 15.16
N LYS A 240 -7.29 2.28 15.07
CA LYS A 240 -7.91 3.57 15.47
C LYS A 240 -9.11 3.98 14.62
N VAL A 241 -9.22 3.48 13.40
CA VAL A 241 -10.32 3.76 12.46
C VAL A 241 -11.20 2.54 12.20
N ASN A 242 -11.05 1.49 13.02
CA ASN A 242 -11.74 0.21 12.87
C ASN A 242 -11.60 -0.40 11.45
N ALA A 243 -10.46 -0.19 10.81
CA ALA A 243 -10.09 -0.90 9.57
C ALA A 243 -9.59 -2.32 9.91
N ARG A 244 -9.70 -3.24 8.96
CA ARG A 244 -9.07 -4.56 9.04
C ARG A 244 -7.58 -4.42 8.74
N PHE A 245 -6.75 -5.31 9.26
CA PHE A 245 -5.30 -5.28 9.05
C PHE A 245 -4.81 -6.59 8.42
N LEU A 246 -3.95 -6.48 7.40
CA LEU A 246 -3.30 -7.61 6.74
C LEU A 246 -1.77 -7.44 6.86
N ASP A 247 -1.15 -8.33 7.63
CA ASP A 247 0.29 -8.27 7.93
C ASP A 247 1.10 -9.01 6.86
N LEU A 248 1.96 -8.30 6.14
CA LEU A 248 2.91 -8.84 5.18
C LEU A 248 4.34 -8.97 5.70
N ALA A 249 4.62 -8.65 6.98
CA ALA A 249 6.00 -8.62 7.49
C ALA A 249 6.78 -9.91 7.23
N ARG A 250 6.07 -11.05 7.24
CA ARG A 250 6.60 -12.40 7.00
C ARG A 250 6.27 -12.98 5.63
N ALA A 251 5.61 -12.20 4.76
CA ALA A 251 5.14 -12.71 3.48
C ALA A 251 6.30 -13.15 2.57
N GLY A 252 7.46 -12.50 2.66
CA GLY A 252 8.60 -12.84 1.82
C GLY A 252 9.46 -14.02 2.27
N GLU A 253 9.23 -14.60 3.45
CA GLU A 253 10.17 -15.57 4.05
C GLU A 253 10.49 -16.76 3.13
N GLY A 254 11.77 -16.93 2.79
CA GLY A 254 12.24 -17.98 1.88
C GLY A 254 12.08 -17.67 0.39
N HIS A 255 11.53 -16.51 0.06
CA HIS A 255 11.31 -16.03 -1.31
C HIS A 255 11.76 -14.56 -1.48
N GLU A 256 12.54 -14.03 -0.54
CA GLU A 256 13.12 -12.69 -0.66
C GLU A 256 14.10 -12.60 -1.85
N ALA A 257 14.40 -11.40 -2.32
CA ALA A 257 15.37 -11.19 -3.39
C ALA A 257 16.73 -11.82 -3.02
N CYS A 258 17.36 -12.43 -4.02
CA CYS A 258 18.62 -13.18 -3.92
C CYS A 258 18.57 -14.49 -3.11
N VAL A 259 17.48 -14.83 -2.42
CA VAL A 259 17.40 -16.09 -1.65
C VAL A 259 17.36 -17.31 -2.57
N GLY A 260 16.81 -17.17 -3.77
CA GLY A 260 16.75 -18.25 -4.78
C GLY A 260 18.10 -18.63 -5.38
N GLY A 261 19.17 -17.86 -5.13
CA GLY A 261 20.50 -18.19 -5.63
C GLY A 261 20.56 -18.19 -7.16
N ASP A 262 20.79 -19.35 -7.75
CA ASP A 262 20.81 -19.55 -9.21
C ASP A 262 19.40 -19.74 -9.82
N GLU A 263 18.35 -19.78 -8.98
CA GLU A 263 16.93 -19.95 -9.36
C GLU A 263 16.12 -18.67 -9.06
N PRO A 264 16.39 -17.53 -9.73
CA PRO A 264 15.73 -16.25 -9.46
C PRO A 264 14.21 -16.28 -9.67
N GLU A 265 13.67 -17.22 -10.45
CA GLU A 265 12.22 -17.41 -10.66
C GLU A 265 11.47 -17.85 -9.39
N THR A 266 12.19 -18.34 -8.38
CA THR A 266 11.61 -18.70 -7.08
C THR A 266 11.40 -17.48 -6.18
N GLU A 267 12.03 -16.35 -6.50
CA GLU A 267 12.00 -15.12 -5.73
C GLU A 267 10.71 -14.33 -6.00
N TRP A 268 10.20 -13.67 -4.96
CA TRP A 268 8.99 -12.84 -5.00
C TRP A 268 9.30 -11.36 -5.08
N PHE A 269 10.58 -11.00 -4.99
CA PHE A 269 11.06 -9.63 -5.03
C PHE A 269 12.14 -9.49 -6.10
N THR A 270 12.16 -8.35 -6.76
CA THR A 270 13.24 -7.99 -7.67
C THR A 270 14.56 -7.83 -6.91
N ARG A 271 15.66 -8.26 -7.51
CA ARG A 271 17.03 -7.92 -7.07
C ARG A 271 17.33 -6.44 -7.37
N LEU A 272 18.59 -6.01 -7.21
CA LEU A 272 19.02 -4.73 -7.77
C LEU A 272 18.68 -4.70 -9.26
N THR A 273 17.79 -3.79 -9.63
CA THR A 273 17.25 -3.66 -10.99
C THR A 273 17.66 -2.30 -11.52
N VAL A 274 18.29 -2.30 -12.70
CA VAL A 274 18.84 -1.10 -13.34
C VAL A 274 18.19 -0.94 -14.70
N ASP A 275 17.46 0.16 -14.90
CA ASP A 275 16.99 0.59 -16.22
C ASP A 275 18.17 1.20 -16.99
N PHE A 276 18.96 0.34 -17.64
CA PHE A 276 20.14 0.76 -18.41
C PHE A 276 19.81 1.62 -19.63
N ASP A 277 18.60 1.50 -20.19
CA ASP A 277 18.15 2.34 -21.28
C ASP A 277 17.67 3.70 -20.77
N GLY A 278 16.96 3.72 -19.64
CA GLY A 278 16.60 4.94 -18.92
C GLY A 278 17.80 5.76 -18.44
N LEU A 279 18.93 5.13 -18.12
CA LEU A 279 20.16 5.85 -17.79
C LEU A 279 20.70 6.73 -18.93
N LYS A 280 20.28 6.51 -20.18
CA LYS A 280 20.67 7.32 -21.34
C LYS A 280 19.78 8.56 -21.51
N ASP A 281 18.69 8.65 -20.77
CA ASP A 281 17.73 9.74 -20.80
C ASP A 281 17.79 10.54 -19.49
N GLU A 282 18.01 11.86 -19.57
CA GLU A 282 18.17 12.71 -18.37
C GLU A 282 16.93 12.73 -17.47
N ARG A 283 15.73 12.48 -18.01
CA ARG A 283 14.48 12.45 -17.25
C ARG A 283 14.26 11.11 -16.58
N ARG A 284 14.71 10.00 -17.20
CA ARG A 284 14.57 8.65 -16.65
C ARG A 284 15.71 8.26 -15.72
N ALA A 285 16.92 8.81 -15.89
CA ALA A 285 18.09 8.46 -15.10
C ALA A 285 17.89 8.53 -13.57
N PRO A 286 17.16 9.52 -12.99
CA PRO A 286 16.87 9.55 -11.56
C PRO A 286 16.01 8.37 -11.05
N HIS A 287 15.30 7.70 -11.96
CA HIS A 287 14.40 6.58 -11.69
C HIS A 287 15.02 5.21 -12.03
N ALA A 288 16.29 5.18 -12.46
CA ALA A 288 16.91 3.97 -13.01
C ALA A 288 17.02 2.79 -12.04
N LEU A 289 16.94 3.02 -10.73
CA LEU A 289 16.98 1.97 -9.70
C LEU A 289 15.62 1.73 -9.04
N GLN A 290 14.58 2.42 -9.49
CA GLN A 290 13.31 2.55 -8.77
C GLN A 290 12.64 1.19 -8.52
N GLU A 291 12.69 0.28 -9.50
CA GLU A 291 12.09 -1.05 -9.37
C GLU A 291 12.83 -1.97 -8.38
N SER A 292 14.03 -1.63 -7.92
CA SER A 292 14.82 -2.50 -7.04
C SER A 292 14.08 -2.83 -5.74
N PHE A 293 14.18 -4.09 -5.32
CA PHE A 293 13.65 -4.60 -4.05
C PHE A 293 12.14 -4.40 -3.83
N HIS A 294 11.36 -4.39 -4.90
CA HIS A 294 9.90 -4.44 -4.84
C HIS A 294 9.36 -5.85 -5.13
N PRO A 295 8.11 -6.17 -4.75
CA PRO A 295 7.47 -7.39 -5.21
C PRO A 295 7.49 -7.47 -6.74
N ASN A 296 7.95 -8.59 -7.29
CA ASN A 296 7.86 -8.86 -8.72
C ASN A 296 6.46 -9.43 -9.06
N ALA A 297 6.20 -9.75 -10.33
CA ALA A 297 4.90 -10.29 -10.74
C ALA A 297 4.47 -11.54 -9.96
N ARG A 298 5.42 -12.44 -9.62
CA ARG A 298 5.17 -13.62 -8.79
C ARG A 298 4.86 -13.23 -7.34
N GLY A 299 5.58 -12.27 -6.77
CA GLY A 299 5.28 -11.74 -5.44
C GLY A 299 3.88 -11.16 -5.36
N HIS A 300 3.47 -10.35 -6.34
CA HIS A 300 2.10 -9.82 -6.40
C HIS A 300 1.04 -10.88 -6.60
N GLU A 301 1.30 -11.93 -7.38
CA GLU A 301 0.41 -13.08 -7.48
C GLU A 301 0.21 -13.74 -6.09
N GLN A 302 1.30 -13.98 -5.36
CA GLN A 302 1.24 -14.61 -4.04
C GLN A 302 0.55 -13.72 -2.99
N ILE A 303 0.86 -12.42 -2.96
CA ILE A 303 0.17 -11.47 -2.08
C ILE A 303 -1.30 -11.37 -2.44
N GLY A 304 -1.65 -11.33 -3.73
CA GLY A 304 -3.03 -11.37 -4.22
C GLY A 304 -3.79 -12.63 -3.77
N ARG A 305 -3.13 -13.80 -3.72
CA ARG A 305 -3.71 -15.04 -3.17
C ARG A 305 -4.04 -14.90 -1.69
N CYS A 306 -3.11 -14.43 -0.86
CA CYS A 306 -3.37 -14.21 0.56
C CYS A 306 -4.46 -13.16 0.79
N LEU A 307 -4.43 -12.04 0.06
CA LEU A 307 -5.45 -10.99 0.11
C LEU A 307 -6.83 -11.53 -0.28
N THR A 308 -6.92 -12.43 -1.26
CA THR A 308 -8.16 -13.13 -1.62
C THR A 308 -8.74 -13.89 -0.43
N GLU A 309 -7.91 -14.68 0.25
CA GLU A 309 -8.32 -15.42 1.44
C GLU A 309 -8.75 -14.47 2.57
N PHE A 310 -8.07 -13.33 2.72
CA PHE A 310 -8.43 -12.33 3.72
C PHE A 310 -9.77 -11.67 3.43
N LEU A 311 -10.01 -11.23 2.19
CA LEU A 311 -11.27 -10.64 1.73
C LEU A 311 -12.46 -11.58 1.95
N ALA A 312 -12.25 -12.89 1.79
CA ALA A 312 -13.25 -13.93 2.03
C ALA A 312 -13.48 -14.26 3.53
N SER A 313 -12.54 -13.88 4.41
CA SER A 313 -12.65 -14.10 5.85
C SER A 313 -13.40 -12.97 6.57
N ASP A 314 -13.95 -13.27 7.74
CA ASP A 314 -14.58 -12.29 8.66
C ASP A 314 -13.58 -11.71 9.69
N LYS A 315 -12.30 -12.09 9.60
CA LYS A 315 -11.29 -11.76 10.59
C LYS A 315 -10.85 -10.30 10.50
N ARG A 316 -10.64 -9.70 11.66
CA ARG A 316 -10.22 -8.29 11.79
C ARG A 316 -8.73 -8.09 11.49
N ASP A 317 -7.92 -9.11 11.75
CA ASP A 317 -6.47 -9.14 11.53
C ASP A 317 -6.10 -10.52 10.97
N GLY A 318 -5.01 -10.59 10.24
CA GLY A 318 -4.40 -11.81 9.70
C GLY A 318 -3.04 -11.52 9.11
N ALA A 319 -2.19 -12.54 9.01
CA ALA A 319 -0.85 -12.44 8.47
C ALA A 319 -0.70 -13.30 7.22
N CYS A 320 -0.06 -12.78 6.20
CA CYS A 320 0.35 -13.56 5.05
C CYS A 320 1.67 -14.26 5.37
N VAL A 321 1.66 -15.59 5.34
CA VAL A 321 2.83 -16.42 5.61
C VAL A 321 3.01 -17.47 4.51
N PRO A 322 4.26 -17.79 4.12
CA PRO A 322 4.55 -18.90 3.23
C PRO A 322 4.05 -20.23 3.80
N ARG A 323 3.48 -21.06 2.91
CA ARG A 323 3.01 -22.41 3.18
C ARG A 323 4.04 -23.43 2.72
N LEU A 324 3.88 -24.66 3.22
CA LEU A 324 4.73 -25.80 2.84
C LEU A 324 4.63 -26.14 1.34
N ASP A 325 3.55 -25.75 0.66
CA ASP A 325 3.37 -25.94 -0.78
C ASP A 325 4.05 -24.85 -1.63
N GLY A 326 4.81 -23.94 -1.00
CA GLY A 326 5.51 -22.84 -1.67
C GLY A 326 4.60 -21.68 -2.09
N SER A 327 3.34 -21.67 -1.64
CA SER A 327 2.44 -20.54 -1.85
C SER A 327 2.34 -19.62 -0.63
N LEU A 328 1.88 -18.40 -0.84
CA LEU A 328 1.51 -17.52 0.27
C LEU A 328 0.05 -17.72 0.65
N GLY A 329 -0.21 -17.78 1.96
CA GLY A 329 -1.54 -17.99 2.50
C GLY A 329 -1.84 -17.13 3.72
N LEU A 330 -3.12 -16.97 3.99
CA LEU A 330 -3.59 -16.29 5.18
C LEU A 330 -3.43 -17.20 6.41
N ASN A 331 -2.77 -16.68 7.43
CA ASN A 331 -2.81 -17.19 8.79
C ASN A 331 -3.59 -16.21 9.68
N THR A 332 -4.64 -16.70 10.34
CA THR A 332 -5.46 -15.91 11.27
C THR A 332 -5.32 -16.37 12.72
N GLU A 333 -4.49 -17.38 12.96
CA GLU A 333 -4.17 -17.82 14.32
C GLU A 333 -3.14 -16.84 14.89
N SER A 334 -3.59 -16.05 15.87
CA SER A 334 -2.77 -15.15 16.67
C SER A 334 -2.22 -15.88 17.89
#